data_AF-A0A3N6MXB0-F1
#
_entry.id   AF-A0A3N6MXB0-F1
#
_cell.length_a   1.000
_cell.length_b   1.000
_cell.length_c   1.000
_cell.angle_alpha   90.00
_cell.angle_beta   90.00
_cell.angle_gamma   90.00
#
_symmetry.space_group_name_H-M   'P 1'
#
loop_
_entity.id
_entity.type
_entity.pdbx_description
1 polymer ?
#
loop_
_entity_poly.entity_id
_entity_poly.type
_entity_poly.pdbx_seq_one_letter_code
_entity_poly.pdbx_strand_id
1 'polypeptide(L)'
;MSSNCPDPDDTATPAEHWNAVSRHVVNSYREANSALLAAMGLGTPDETTGGGADPSAADPSAADPSTADPSADGEIHAVDPPVDELSFSDEDWAMERSVDAPDELEVGDYVRFSKPIEESDVSAFAQASGDTNRLHLEPAFAEASRFGGRIAHGTLVSGLISAALARLPGLTIYLSQDLEFEAPVEIGTEVTADCEIVEALGDGRYRLHTTVVDDADRTIVDGEAVVIVEALPDE
;
A
#
# COMPACT_ATOMS: atom_id res chain seq x y z
N MET A 1 52.07 -21.28 -10.70
CA MET A 1 50.77 -21.96 -10.57
C MET A 1 50.26 -21.66 -9.17
N SER A 2 49.44 -20.62 -9.03
CA SER A 2 48.75 -20.34 -7.77
C SER A 2 47.31 -20.76 -7.93
N SER A 3 46.91 -21.74 -7.13
CA SER A 3 45.56 -22.27 -7.02
C SER A 3 44.58 -21.17 -6.61
N ASN A 4 43.49 -21.06 -7.36
CA ASN A 4 42.25 -20.48 -6.88
C ASN A 4 41.61 -21.50 -5.93
N CYS A 5 41.91 -21.42 -4.64
CA CYS A 5 41.02 -21.99 -3.62
C CYS A 5 39.94 -20.95 -3.34
N PRO A 6 38.64 -21.30 -3.41
CA PRO A 6 37.59 -20.44 -2.85
C PRO A 6 37.74 -20.37 -1.33
N ASP A 7 37.57 -19.17 -0.77
CA ASP A 7 37.44 -18.97 0.68
C ASP A 7 36.22 -19.76 1.22
N PRO A 8 36.33 -20.46 2.36
CA PRO A 8 35.26 -21.32 2.87
C PRO A 8 34.24 -20.61 3.76
N ASP A 9 34.19 -19.27 3.78
CA ASP A 9 33.39 -18.49 4.74
C ASP A 9 32.34 -17.58 4.08
N ASP A 10 31.72 -18.06 3.00
CA ASP A 10 30.50 -17.44 2.44
C ASP A 10 29.29 -18.34 2.70
N THR A 11 28.92 -18.45 3.98
CA THR A 11 27.77 -19.22 4.46
C THR A 11 26.60 -18.33 4.86
N ALA A 12 26.36 -17.23 4.14
CA ALA A 12 25.11 -16.49 4.29
C ALA A 12 23.97 -17.35 3.70
N THR A 13 23.05 -17.76 4.57
CA THR A 13 21.87 -18.53 4.20
C THR A 13 21.00 -17.74 3.20
N PRO A 14 20.16 -18.41 2.39
CA PRO A 14 19.23 -17.73 1.49
C PRO A 14 18.33 -16.70 2.20
N ALA A 15 18.01 -16.92 3.47
CA ALA A 15 17.28 -15.99 4.33
C ALA A 15 18.08 -14.73 4.70
N GLU A 16 19.39 -14.85 4.92
CA GLU A 16 20.27 -13.71 5.22
C GLU A 16 20.53 -12.85 3.98
N HIS A 17 20.62 -13.46 2.80
CA HIS A 17 20.68 -12.75 1.52
C HIS A 17 19.37 -12.03 1.19
N TRP A 18 18.22 -12.63 1.47
CA TRP A 18 16.90 -11.99 1.35
C TRP A 18 16.77 -10.79 2.28
N ASN A 19 17.13 -10.95 3.56
CA ASN A 19 17.11 -9.85 4.54
C ASN A 19 18.05 -8.68 4.21
N ALA A 20 19.16 -8.91 3.50
CA ALA A 20 20.09 -7.86 3.11
C ALA A 20 19.61 -7.05 1.88
N VAL A 21 19.05 -7.74 0.88
CA VAL A 21 18.46 -7.09 -0.29
C VAL A 21 17.17 -6.33 0.07
N SER A 22 16.32 -6.92 0.93
CA SER A 22 15.12 -6.26 1.45
C SER A 22 15.46 -4.99 2.23
N ARG A 23 16.50 -4.99 3.09
CA ARG A 23 16.93 -3.78 3.81
C ARG A 23 17.40 -2.64 2.89
N HIS A 24 18.07 -2.96 1.78
CA HIS A 24 18.55 -1.93 0.86
C HIS A 24 17.41 -1.28 0.05
N VAL A 25 16.38 -2.06 -0.26
CA VAL A 25 15.16 -1.58 -0.93
C VAL A 25 14.26 -0.81 0.04
N VAL A 26 14.07 -1.30 1.27
CA VAL A 26 13.28 -0.61 2.31
C VAL A 26 13.88 0.75 2.65
N ASN A 27 15.21 0.84 2.80
CA ASN A 27 15.85 2.13 3.08
C ASN A 27 15.72 3.13 1.92
N SER A 28 15.73 2.67 0.66
CA SER A 28 15.58 3.56 -0.50
C SER A 28 14.14 4.06 -0.66
N TYR A 29 13.13 3.26 -0.33
CA TYR A 29 11.74 3.69 -0.28
C TYR A 29 11.47 4.66 0.87
N ARG A 30 12.05 4.42 2.06
CA ARG A 30 11.93 5.32 3.21
C ARG A 30 12.57 6.68 2.96
N GLU A 31 13.74 6.71 2.34
CA GLU A 31 14.41 7.96 1.93
C GLU A 31 13.62 8.71 0.85
N ALA A 32 13.07 8.00 -0.15
CA ALA A 32 12.25 8.60 -1.20
C ALA A 32 10.94 9.19 -0.65
N ASN A 33 10.25 8.46 0.24
CA ASN A 33 9.02 8.94 0.87
C ASN A 33 9.29 10.09 1.83
N SER A 34 10.38 10.05 2.61
CA SER A 34 10.78 11.16 3.46
C SER A 34 11.12 12.42 2.67
N ALA A 35 11.79 12.28 1.52
CA ALA A 35 12.10 13.40 0.62
C ALA A 35 10.83 13.99 -0.02
N LEU A 36 9.87 13.14 -0.40
CA LEU A 36 8.59 13.56 -0.96
C LEU A 36 7.74 14.31 0.09
N LEU A 37 7.64 13.80 1.32
CA LEU A 37 6.94 14.46 2.43
C LEU A 37 7.57 15.81 2.79
N ALA A 38 8.90 15.92 2.76
CA ALA A 38 9.60 17.19 2.95
C ALA A 38 9.30 18.18 1.82
N ALA A 39 9.25 17.72 0.55
CA ALA A 39 8.90 18.56 -0.60
C ALA A 39 7.43 19.05 -0.56
N MET A 40 6.54 18.29 0.08
CA MET A 40 5.14 18.67 0.31
C MET A 40 4.93 19.53 1.57
N GLY A 41 6.01 19.89 2.28
CA GLY A 41 5.93 20.73 3.49
C GLY A 41 5.41 20.00 4.74
N LEU A 42 5.37 18.67 4.71
CA LEU A 42 4.88 17.81 5.80
C LEU A 42 6.02 17.16 6.60
N GLY A 43 7.27 17.59 6.38
CA GLY A 43 8.45 17.13 7.12
C GLY A 43 8.61 17.80 8.50
N THR A 44 9.35 17.15 9.40
CA THR A 44 9.68 17.67 10.74
C THR A 44 10.63 18.87 10.66
N PRO A 45 10.57 19.85 11.59
CA PRO A 45 11.42 21.03 11.54
C PRO A 45 12.85 20.78 12.07
N ASP A 46 13.79 21.16 11.19
CA ASP A 46 15.12 21.75 11.43
C ASP A 46 16.37 20.85 11.47
N GLU A 47 17.26 21.06 10.50
CA GLU A 47 18.63 21.51 10.77
C GLU A 47 19.20 22.29 9.56
N THR A 48 19.41 23.59 9.78
CA THR A 48 20.09 24.54 8.88
C THR A 48 21.56 24.23 8.60
N THR A 49 21.99 24.33 7.34
CA THR A 49 23.26 24.94 6.84
C THR A 49 23.22 24.88 5.30
N GLY A 50 23.53 25.86 4.46
CA GLY A 50 24.15 27.18 4.59
C GLY A 50 25.03 27.44 3.35
N GLY A 51 24.60 28.32 2.44
CA GLY A 51 25.40 28.94 1.36
C GLY A 51 25.28 28.27 -0.02
N GLY A 52 25.18 28.95 -1.17
CA GLY A 52 25.16 30.37 -1.54
C GLY A 52 25.45 30.51 -3.04
N ALA A 53 24.83 31.52 -3.69
CA ALA A 53 25.14 32.15 -5.00
C ALA A 53 24.76 31.46 -6.35
N ASP A 54 23.55 31.76 -6.84
CA ASP A 54 23.14 32.59 -8.02
C ASP A 54 24.05 32.69 -9.30
N PRO A 55 23.56 33.19 -10.47
CA PRO A 55 22.80 32.50 -11.52
C PRO A 55 23.44 32.67 -12.93
N SER A 56 22.89 32.02 -13.96
CA SER A 56 23.17 32.44 -15.35
C SER A 56 21.97 32.21 -16.26
N ALA A 57 21.63 33.28 -16.97
CA ALA A 57 20.47 33.50 -17.82
C ALA A 57 20.52 32.78 -19.17
N ALA A 58 19.34 32.47 -19.72
CA ALA A 58 18.93 32.94 -21.05
C ALA A 58 17.44 32.62 -21.30
N ASP A 59 16.71 33.66 -21.68
CA ASP A 59 15.30 33.71 -22.11
C ASP A 59 15.26 33.96 -23.65
N PRO A 60 14.10 34.18 -24.29
CA PRO A 60 13.12 33.26 -24.86
C PRO A 60 13.11 33.25 -26.40
N SER A 61 12.30 32.38 -27.02
CA SER A 61 11.67 32.71 -28.31
C SER A 61 10.33 32.00 -28.49
N ALA A 62 9.31 32.82 -28.74
CA ALA A 62 7.92 32.47 -28.97
C ALA A 62 7.66 31.77 -30.31
N ALA A 63 6.59 30.97 -30.35
CA ALA A 63 5.79 30.71 -31.54
C ALA A 63 4.30 30.66 -31.17
N ASP A 64 3.52 31.31 -32.02
CA ASP A 64 2.13 31.77 -31.95
C ASP A 64 1.05 30.64 -32.01
N PRO A 65 -0.07 30.72 -31.25
CA PRO A 65 -1.17 29.74 -31.36
C PRO A 65 -2.18 30.13 -32.44
N SER A 66 -2.31 29.30 -33.49
CA SER A 66 -3.35 29.46 -34.51
C SER A 66 -4.36 28.31 -34.50
N THR A 67 -5.62 28.72 -34.31
CA THR A 67 -6.87 28.19 -34.88
C THR A 67 -7.39 26.82 -34.43
N ALA A 68 -8.46 26.90 -33.61
CA ALA A 68 -9.45 25.86 -33.40
C ALA A 68 -10.38 25.70 -34.63
N ASP A 69 -10.85 24.46 -34.83
CA ASP A 69 -12.07 24.13 -35.58
C ASP A 69 -12.91 23.17 -34.70
N PRO A 70 -14.14 23.52 -34.28
CA PRO A 70 -14.98 22.67 -33.46
C PRO A 70 -16.11 22.08 -34.32
N SER A 71 -16.01 20.81 -34.71
CA SER A 71 -17.13 20.06 -35.30
C SER A 71 -16.86 18.55 -35.27
N ALA A 72 -17.19 17.91 -34.14
CA ALA A 72 -17.47 16.48 -34.09
C ALA A 72 -18.41 16.23 -32.91
N ASP A 73 -19.71 16.28 -33.20
CA ASP A 73 -20.76 15.80 -32.31
C ASP A 73 -20.62 14.27 -32.18
N GLY A 74 -19.74 13.84 -31.29
CA GLY A 74 -19.68 12.47 -30.80
C GLY A 74 -20.53 12.37 -29.55
N GLU A 75 -21.71 11.76 -29.66
CA GLU A 75 -22.49 11.34 -28.50
C GLU A 75 -21.59 10.54 -27.55
N ILE A 76 -21.31 11.12 -26.39
CA ILE A 76 -20.70 10.41 -25.26
C ILE A 76 -21.73 9.40 -24.77
N HIS A 77 -21.70 8.19 -25.33
CA HIS A 77 -22.33 7.05 -24.70
C HIS A 77 -21.61 6.81 -23.38
N ALA A 78 -22.20 7.29 -22.29
CA ALA A 78 -21.84 6.86 -20.95
C ALA A 78 -22.05 5.35 -20.92
N VAL A 79 -20.95 4.61 -21.05
CA VAL A 79 -20.91 3.19 -20.75
C VAL A 79 -21.04 3.11 -19.24
N ASP A 80 -22.08 2.44 -18.75
CA ASP A 80 -22.19 2.16 -17.32
C ASP A 80 -20.85 1.57 -16.85
N PRO A 81 -20.29 2.05 -15.73
CA PRO A 81 -19.02 1.54 -15.24
C PRO A 81 -19.15 0.01 -15.08
N PRO A 82 -18.15 -0.78 -15.51
CA PRO A 82 -18.21 -2.24 -15.48
C PRO A 82 -18.13 -2.82 -14.05
N VAL A 83 -18.26 -1.97 -13.03
CA VAL A 83 -18.26 -2.34 -11.62
C VAL A 83 -19.67 -2.15 -11.09
N ASP A 84 -20.23 -3.21 -10.52
CA ASP A 84 -21.45 -3.13 -9.73
C ASP A 84 -21.29 -2.01 -8.68
N GLU A 85 -22.36 -1.26 -8.44
CA GLU A 85 -22.36 -0.14 -7.49
C GLU A 85 -21.76 -0.60 -6.15
N LEU A 86 -20.60 -0.05 -5.79
CA LEU A 86 -19.92 -0.37 -4.54
C LEU A 86 -20.75 0.19 -3.39
N SER A 87 -21.68 -0.61 -2.89
CA SER A 87 -22.38 -0.27 -1.66
C SER A 87 -21.35 -0.20 -0.51
N PHE A 88 -21.56 0.70 0.45
CA PHE A 88 -20.63 0.91 1.57
C PHE A 88 -20.47 -0.32 2.51
N SER A 89 -21.15 -1.44 2.21
CA SER A 89 -21.18 -2.66 3.01
C SER A 89 -21.52 -3.86 2.14
N ASP A 90 -20.78 -4.96 2.30
CA ASP A 90 -21.15 -6.28 1.76
C ASP A 90 -21.59 -7.19 2.93
N GLU A 91 -22.47 -8.15 2.68
CA GLU A 91 -22.99 -9.05 3.72
C GLU A 91 -21.90 -9.99 4.28
N ASP A 92 -20.91 -10.30 3.45
CA ASP A 92 -19.79 -11.18 3.81
C ASP A 92 -18.60 -10.43 4.43
N TRP A 93 -18.70 -9.10 4.61
CA TRP A 93 -17.64 -8.31 5.23
C TRP A 93 -17.86 -8.20 6.74
N ALA A 94 -16.83 -8.53 7.50
CA ALA A 94 -16.81 -8.28 8.94
C ALA A 94 -15.96 -7.05 9.25
N MET A 95 -16.42 -6.25 10.21
CA MET A 95 -15.69 -5.10 10.72
C MET A 95 -15.88 -4.97 12.22
N GLU A 96 -14.80 -4.64 12.91
CA GLU A 96 -14.75 -4.40 14.35
C GLU A 96 -13.86 -3.20 14.62
N ARG A 97 -14.20 -2.38 15.62
CA ARG A 97 -13.33 -1.31 16.12
C ARG A 97 -13.50 -1.16 17.62
N SER A 98 -12.46 -0.70 18.32
CA SER A 98 -12.50 -0.53 19.78
C SER A 98 -13.25 0.72 20.25
N VAL A 99 -13.28 1.78 19.44
CA VAL A 99 -13.90 3.07 19.76
C VAL A 99 -14.72 3.63 18.60
N ASP A 100 -15.71 4.47 18.91
CA ASP A 100 -16.66 5.00 17.94
C ASP A 100 -16.46 6.46 17.56
N ALA A 101 -15.66 7.22 18.33
CA ALA A 101 -15.42 8.64 18.12
C ALA A 101 -13.91 8.95 17.94
N PRO A 102 -13.55 9.89 17.04
CA PRO A 102 -12.15 10.21 16.77
C PRO A 102 -11.41 10.79 17.97
N ASP A 103 -12.10 11.53 18.85
CA ASP A 103 -11.52 12.13 20.06
C ASP A 103 -11.30 11.13 21.20
N GLU A 104 -11.78 9.89 21.05
CA GLU A 104 -11.55 8.79 22.00
C GLU A 104 -10.32 7.95 21.64
N LEU A 105 -9.74 8.11 20.45
CA LEU A 105 -8.63 7.29 19.96
C LEU A 105 -7.36 7.46 20.80
N GLU A 106 -6.90 6.36 21.38
CA GLU A 106 -5.67 6.25 22.16
C GLU A 106 -4.82 5.03 21.77
N VAL A 107 -3.63 4.91 22.38
CA VAL A 107 -2.74 3.77 22.15
C VAL A 107 -3.40 2.49 22.67
N GLY A 108 -3.42 1.44 21.85
CA GLY A 108 -4.09 0.18 22.09
C GLY A 108 -5.48 0.06 21.43
N ASP A 109 -6.01 1.15 20.88
CA ASP A 109 -7.21 1.09 20.05
C ASP A 109 -6.92 0.45 18.70
N TYR A 110 -7.93 -0.23 18.15
CA TYR A 110 -7.77 -0.99 16.93
C TYR A 110 -9.00 -0.92 16.02
N VAL A 111 -8.75 -1.23 14.76
CA VAL A 111 -9.78 -1.51 13.76
C VAL A 111 -9.42 -2.76 12.98
N ARG A 112 -10.43 -3.60 12.74
CA ARG A 112 -10.33 -4.83 11.97
C ARG A 112 -11.30 -4.84 10.82
N PHE A 113 -10.85 -5.47 9.73
CA PHE A 113 -11.68 -5.74 8.57
C PHE A 113 -11.35 -7.11 8.01
N SER A 114 -12.39 -7.92 7.77
CA SER A 114 -12.24 -9.27 7.24
C SER A 114 -13.12 -9.47 6.03
N LYS A 115 -12.58 -10.17 5.03
CA LYS A 115 -13.34 -10.69 3.90
C LYS A 115 -12.61 -11.89 3.25
N PRO A 116 -13.31 -12.75 2.50
CA PRO A 116 -12.67 -13.67 1.57
C PRO A 116 -11.98 -12.93 0.42
N ILE A 117 -10.84 -13.44 -0.05
CA ILE A 117 -10.22 -12.99 -1.30
C ILE A 117 -10.73 -13.84 -2.44
N GLU A 118 -11.64 -13.31 -3.24
CA GLU A 118 -12.30 -14.07 -4.28
C GLU A 118 -11.56 -14.04 -5.63
N GLU A 119 -11.96 -14.94 -6.54
CA GLU A 119 -11.48 -14.93 -7.92
C GLU A 119 -11.82 -13.62 -8.65
N SER A 120 -12.97 -13.02 -8.31
CA SER A 120 -13.43 -11.73 -8.79
C SER A 120 -12.47 -10.61 -8.36
N ASP A 121 -12.03 -10.61 -7.10
CA ASP A 121 -11.04 -9.67 -6.58
C ASP A 121 -9.71 -9.77 -7.32
N VAL A 122 -9.20 -10.99 -7.49
CA VAL A 122 -7.92 -11.24 -8.20
C VAL A 122 -8.00 -10.76 -9.64
N SER A 123 -9.11 -11.04 -10.32
CA SER A 123 -9.35 -10.64 -11.70
C SER A 123 -9.50 -9.12 -11.84
N ALA A 124 -10.25 -8.48 -10.95
CA ALA A 124 -10.45 -7.04 -10.93
C ALA A 124 -9.15 -6.30 -10.60
N PHE A 125 -8.40 -6.79 -9.61
CA PHE A 125 -7.11 -6.22 -9.24
C PHE A 125 -6.09 -6.33 -10.36
N ALA A 126 -6.01 -7.46 -11.07
CA ALA A 126 -5.12 -7.59 -12.22
C ALA A 126 -5.46 -6.57 -13.33
N GLN A 127 -6.74 -6.29 -13.56
CA GLN A 127 -7.17 -5.27 -14.52
C GLN A 127 -6.85 -3.85 -14.05
N ALA A 128 -7.11 -3.54 -12.77
CA ALA A 128 -6.90 -2.21 -12.21
C ALA A 128 -5.41 -1.86 -12.04
N SER A 129 -4.61 -2.81 -11.57
CA SER A 129 -3.18 -2.63 -11.31
C SER A 129 -2.29 -2.88 -12.53
N GLY A 130 -2.77 -3.66 -13.49
CA GLY A 130 -1.97 -4.18 -14.60
C GLY A 130 -1.06 -5.36 -14.22
N ASP A 131 -1.05 -5.82 -12.96
CA ASP A 131 -0.31 -7.00 -12.55
C ASP A 131 -0.99 -8.28 -13.06
N THR A 132 -0.53 -8.72 -14.22
CA THR A 132 -0.99 -9.91 -14.93
C THR A 132 -0.04 -11.10 -14.77
N ASN A 133 0.72 -11.14 -13.67
CA ASN A 133 1.60 -12.27 -13.39
C ASN A 133 0.80 -13.59 -13.43
N ARG A 134 1.30 -14.53 -14.24
CA ARG A 134 0.66 -15.83 -14.51
C ARG A 134 0.42 -16.63 -13.24
N LEU A 135 1.19 -16.38 -12.18
CA LEU A 135 1.02 -17.01 -10.88
C LEU A 135 -0.38 -16.78 -10.28
N HIS A 136 -0.98 -15.62 -10.54
CA HIS A 136 -2.31 -15.25 -10.02
C HIS A 136 -3.44 -15.72 -10.95
N LEU A 137 -3.17 -15.85 -12.25
CA LEU A 137 -4.22 -15.97 -13.27
C LEU A 137 -4.27 -17.34 -13.96
N GLU A 138 -3.17 -18.07 -14.06
CA GLU A 138 -3.08 -19.30 -14.85
C GLU A 138 -2.89 -20.55 -13.96
N PRO A 139 -3.92 -21.42 -13.81
CA PRO A 139 -3.84 -22.61 -12.97
C PRO A 139 -2.66 -23.53 -13.31
N ALA A 140 -2.47 -23.88 -14.58
CA ALA A 140 -1.42 -24.80 -15.00
C ALA A 140 0.00 -24.26 -14.76
N PHE A 141 0.19 -22.94 -14.84
CA PHE A 141 1.48 -22.32 -14.51
C PHE A 141 1.72 -22.33 -13.00
N ALA A 142 0.68 -22.01 -12.23
CA ALA A 142 0.75 -21.94 -10.78
C ALA A 142 0.91 -23.32 -10.12
N GLU A 143 0.25 -24.36 -10.65
CA GLU A 143 0.44 -25.77 -10.26
C GLU A 143 1.88 -26.25 -10.44
N ALA A 144 2.56 -25.78 -11.49
CA ALA A 144 3.96 -26.10 -11.76
C ALA A 144 4.94 -25.28 -10.91
N SER A 145 4.46 -24.29 -10.17
CA SER A 145 5.28 -23.45 -9.29
C SER A 145 5.47 -24.08 -7.91
N ARG A 146 6.32 -23.47 -7.08
CA ARG A 146 6.52 -23.89 -5.68
C ARG A 146 5.25 -23.81 -4.81
N PHE A 147 4.23 -23.08 -5.27
CA PHE A 147 2.99 -22.86 -4.53
C PHE A 147 1.94 -23.95 -4.79
N GLY A 148 2.09 -24.76 -5.86
CA GLY A 148 1.17 -25.86 -6.16
C GLY A 148 -0.24 -25.46 -6.59
N GLY A 149 -0.51 -24.15 -6.74
CA GLY A 149 -1.79 -23.58 -7.12
C GLY A 149 -1.69 -22.06 -7.24
N ARG A 150 -2.76 -21.42 -7.71
CA ARG A 150 -2.82 -19.95 -7.80
C ARG A 150 -2.92 -19.35 -6.41
N ILE A 151 -2.26 -18.21 -6.23
CA ILE A 151 -2.30 -17.42 -5.00
C ILE A 151 -2.76 -16.00 -5.34
N ALA A 152 -3.35 -15.30 -4.38
CA ALA A 152 -3.73 -13.90 -4.56
C ALA A 152 -2.49 -12.98 -4.69
N HIS A 153 -2.68 -11.80 -5.26
CA HIS A 153 -1.65 -10.74 -5.26
C HIS A 153 -1.41 -10.27 -3.82
N GLY A 154 -0.15 -10.17 -3.39
CA GLY A 154 0.17 -9.64 -2.05
C GLY A 154 -0.39 -8.23 -1.87
N THR A 155 -0.27 -7.37 -2.88
CA THR A 155 -0.78 -5.99 -2.84
C THR A 155 -2.31 -5.92 -2.74
N LEU A 156 -3.02 -6.85 -3.37
CA LEU A 156 -4.48 -6.98 -3.21
C LEU A 156 -4.82 -7.27 -1.74
N VAL A 157 -4.14 -8.24 -1.14
CA VAL A 157 -4.32 -8.62 0.27
C VAL A 157 -4.00 -7.44 1.20
N SER A 158 -2.89 -6.72 0.97
CA SER A 158 -2.57 -5.52 1.76
C SER A 158 -3.60 -4.40 1.60
N GLY A 159 -4.40 -4.42 0.54
CA GLY A 159 -5.52 -3.50 0.35
C GLY A 159 -6.55 -3.57 1.49
N LEU A 160 -6.64 -4.69 2.21
CA LEU A 160 -7.51 -4.81 3.38
C LEU A 160 -7.07 -3.93 4.54
N ILE A 161 -5.78 -3.58 4.64
CA ILE A 161 -5.30 -2.58 5.62
C ILE A 161 -5.95 -1.23 5.31
N SER A 162 -5.97 -0.81 4.04
CA SER A 162 -6.67 0.41 3.63
C SER A 162 -8.17 0.34 3.94
N ALA A 163 -8.79 -0.82 3.70
CA ALA A 163 -10.19 -1.04 4.05
C ALA A 163 -10.42 -0.90 5.56
N ALA A 164 -9.60 -1.53 6.40
CA ALA A 164 -9.66 -1.43 7.86
C ALA A 164 -9.49 0.01 8.34
N LEU A 165 -8.44 0.71 7.89
CA LEU A 165 -8.17 2.10 8.25
C LEU A 165 -9.33 3.03 7.89
N ALA A 166 -10.03 2.78 6.77
CA ALA A 166 -11.22 3.55 6.40
C ALA A 166 -12.42 3.36 7.36
N ARG A 167 -12.37 2.42 8.33
CA ARG A 167 -13.38 2.22 9.38
C ARG A 167 -12.98 2.86 10.72
N LEU A 168 -11.78 3.44 10.83
CA LEU A 168 -11.46 4.31 11.96
C LEU A 168 -12.51 5.42 12.07
N PRO A 169 -12.88 5.84 13.28
CA PRO A 169 -13.87 6.89 13.46
C PRO A 169 -13.33 8.22 12.93
N GLY A 170 -14.12 8.92 12.10
CA GLY A 170 -13.72 10.20 11.53
C GLY A 170 -13.18 10.12 10.10
N LEU A 171 -12.60 11.23 9.64
CA LEU A 171 -11.90 11.31 8.35
C LEU A 171 -10.48 10.79 8.53
N THR A 172 -10.15 9.67 7.87
CA THR A 172 -8.81 9.07 7.94
C THR A 172 -8.00 9.39 6.70
N ILE A 173 -6.81 9.97 6.90
CA ILE A 173 -5.82 10.26 5.86
C ILE A 173 -4.65 9.29 6.02
N TYR A 174 -4.46 8.44 5.03
CA TYR A 174 -3.43 7.39 5.04
C TYR A 174 -2.12 7.92 4.44
N LEU A 175 -1.13 8.21 5.30
CA LEU A 175 0.08 8.94 4.91
C LEU A 175 1.21 8.05 4.40
N SER A 176 1.44 6.92 5.08
CA SER A 176 2.50 5.98 4.73
C SER A 176 2.16 4.58 5.18
N GLN A 177 2.72 3.60 4.47
CA GLN A 177 2.64 2.18 4.80
C GLN A 177 3.96 1.50 4.45
N ASP A 178 4.50 0.75 5.41
CA ASP A 178 5.59 -0.22 5.21
C ASP A 178 5.00 -1.64 5.30
N LEU A 179 5.45 -2.58 4.46
CA LEU A 179 4.89 -3.95 4.38
C LEU A 179 5.98 -5.01 4.21
N GLU A 180 5.80 -6.13 4.88
CA GLU A 180 6.50 -7.39 4.66
C GLU A 180 5.49 -8.50 4.35
N PHE A 181 5.72 -9.25 3.26
CA PHE A 181 4.87 -10.37 2.86
C PHE A 181 5.46 -11.68 3.38
N GLU A 182 4.82 -12.28 4.37
CA GLU A 182 5.33 -13.46 5.09
C GLU A 182 4.83 -14.78 4.52
N ALA A 183 3.58 -14.82 4.03
CA ALA A 183 2.96 -16.03 3.51
C ALA A 183 2.06 -15.76 2.28
N PRO A 184 1.89 -16.75 1.39
CA PRO A 184 0.94 -16.64 0.29
C PRO A 184 -0.50 -16.87 0.76
N VAL A 185 -1.46 -16.27 0.04
CA VAL A 185 -2.91 -16.47 0.29
C VAL A 185 -3.51 -17.27 -0.86
N GLU A 186 -4.21 -18.34 -0.53
CA GLU A 186 -5.00 -19.10 -1.50
C GLU A 186 -6.28 -18.33 -1.87
N ILE A 187 -6.71 -18.44 -3.12
CA ILE A 187 -7.95 -17.79 -3.57
C ILE A 187 -9.14 -18.48 -2.87
N GLY A 188 -10.01 -17.67 -2.27
CA GLY A 188 -11.15 -18.10 -1.45
C GLY A 188 -10.87 -18.10 0.05
N THR A 189 -9.64 -17.84 0.49
CA THR A 189 -9.30 -17.73 1.90
C THR A 189 -9.87 -16.45 2.51
N GLU A 190 -10.48 -16.57 3.68
CA GLU A 190 -10.84 -15.43 4.53
C GLU A 190 -9.58 -14.90 5.22
N VAL A 191 -9.39 -13.59 5.11
CA VAL A 191 -8.27 -12.88 5.73
C VAL A 191 -8.78 -11.68 6.51
N THR A 192 -8.09 -11.35 7.58
CA THR A 192 -8.40 -10.24 8.49
C THR A 192 -7.23 -9.28 8.56
N ALA A 193 -7.46 -8.02 8.21
CA ALA A 193 -6.54 -6.95 8.54
C ALA A 193 -6.80 -6.48 9.98
N ASP A 194 -5.77 -6.38 10.79
CA ASP A 194 -5.78 -5.80 12.14
C ASP A 194 -4.84 -4.59 12.16
N CYS A 195 -5.37 -3.43 12.53
CA CYS A 195 -4.62 -2.18 12.63
C CYS A 195 -4.76 -1.65 14.06
N GLU A 196 -3.69 -1.73 14.85
CA GLU A 196 -3.64 -1.29 16.24
C GLU A 196 -2.79 -0.01 16.37
N ILE A 197 -3.30 1.01 17.06
CA ILE A 197 -2.55 2.22 17.38
C ILE A 197 -1.46 1.89 18.40
N VAL A 198 -0.21 1.97 17.97
CA VAL A 198 0.96 1.72 18.82
C VAL A 198 1.62 3.00 19.32
N GLU A 199 1.36 4.14 18.68
CA GLU A 199 1.93 5.43 19.08
C GLU A 199 1.03 6.60 18.66
N ALA A 200 0.81 7.54 19.59
CA ALA A 200 0.23 8.85 19.29
C ALA A 200 1.35 9.85 18.96
N LEU A 201 1.37 10.36 17.73
CA LEU A 201 2.42 11.25 17.21
C LEU A 201 2.06 12.74 17.40
N GLY A 202 0.87 13.05 17.92
CA GLY A 202 0.35 14.40 18.09
C GLY A 202 -0.47 14.89 16.89
N ASP A 203 -1.27 15.95 17.09
CA ASP A 203 -2.09 16.59 16.04
C ASP A 203 -2.99 15.61 15.26
N GLY A 204 -3.65 14.68 15.96
CA GLY A 204 -4.50 13.65 15.35
C GLY A 204 -3.75 12.60 14.54
N ARG A 205 -2.42 12.54 14.66
CA ARG A 205 -1.58 11.58 13.94
C ARG A 205 -1.24 10.38 14.79
N TYR A 206 -1.32 9.20 14.18
CA TYR A 206 -1.09 7.92 14.83
C TYR A 206 -0.17 7.04 14.00
N ARG A 207 0.70 6.28 14.67
CA ARG A 207 1.36 5.11 14.09
C ARG A 207 0.58 3.87 14.47
N LEU A 208 0.33 3.01 13.49
CA LEU A 208 -0.35 1.74 13.70
C LEU A 208 0.58 0.59 13.33
N HIS A 209 0.56 -0.48 14.12
CA HIS A 209 1.02 -1.79 13.67
C HIS A 209 -0.12 -2.39 12.84
N THR A 210 0.22 -2.87 11.65
CA THR A 210 -0.75 -3.38 10.69
C THR A 210 -0.39 -4.80 10.32
N THR A 211 -1.31 -5.72 10.56
CA THR A 211 -1.14 -7.13 10.17
C THR A 211 -2.29 -7.57 9.29
N VAL A 212 -2.04 -8.56 8.44
CA VAL A 212 -3.09 -9.36 7.81
C VAL A 212 -2.85 -10.81 8.17
N VAL A 213 -3.87 -11.47 8.71
CA VAL A 213 -3.84 -12.88 9.09
C VAL A 213 -4.90 -13.68 8.35
N ASP A 214 -4.71 -14.99 8.22
CA ASP A 214 -5.76 -15.90 7.75
C ASP A 214 -6.59 -16.50 8.90
N ASP A 215 -7.53 -17.38 8.57
CA ASP A 215 -8.39 -18.10 9.50
C ASP A 215 -7.67 -19.01 10.51
N ALA A 216 -6.38 -19.29 10.27
CA ALA A 216 -5.52 -20.07 11.14
C ALA A 216 -4.56 -19.19 11.96
N ASP A 217 -4.81 -17.88 12.04
CA ASP A 217 -3.97 -16.87 12.70
C ASP A 217 -2.53 -16.84 12.16
N ARG A 218 -2.30 -17.26 10.92
CA ARG A 218 -0.98 -17.16 10.30
C ARG A 218 -0.80 -15.75 9.74
N THR A 219 0.29 -15.10 10.11
CA THR A 219 0.66 -13.81 9.55
C THR A 219 0.95 -13.94 8.05
N ILE A 220 0.19 -13.19 7.26
CA ILE A 220 0.33 -13.08 5.82
C ILE A 220 1.11 -11.82 5.47
N VAL A 221 0.77 -10.72 6.13
CA VAL A 221 1.40 -9.41 5.97
C VAL A 221 1.67 -8.82 7.35
N ASP A 222 2.86 -8.26 7.55
CA ASP A 222 3.23 -7.49 8.73
C ASP A 222 3.74 -6.11 8.28
N GLY A 223 3.53 -5.07 9.09
CA GLY A 223 3.92 -3.73 8.69
C GLY A 223 3.49 -2.63 9.66
N GLU A 224 3.72 -1.39 9.23
CA GLU A 224 3.33 -0.19 9.99
C GLU A 224 2.70 0.85 9.08
N ALA A 225 1.64 1.50 9.58
CA ALA A 225 1.01 2.64 8.95
C ALA A 225 1.26 3.93 9.74
N VAL A 226 1.24 5.07 9.06
CA VAL A 226 1.00 6.36 9.70
C VAL A 226 -0.25 6.99 9.09
N VAL A 227 -1.16 7.43 9.95
CA VAL A 227 -2.41 8.08 9.54
C VAL A 227 -2.63 9.38 10.31
N ILE A 228 -3.46 10.24 9.75
CA ILE A 228 -4.12 11.33 10.47
C ILE A 228 -5.61 10.99 10.56
N VAL A 229 -6.21 11.20 11.74
CA VAL A 229 -7.64 11.06 11.96
C VAL A 229 -8.20 12.41 12.42
N GLU A 230 -9.19 12.90 11.68
CA GLU A 230 -9.86 14.18 11.95
C GLU A 230 -11.36 13.97 12.18
N ALA A 231 -12.01 14.92 12.85
CA ALA A 231 -13.47 14.95 12.90
C ALA A 231 -14.04 15.14 11.47
N LEU A 232 -15.21 14.54 11.22
CA LEU A 232 -15.90 14.76 9.95
C LEU A 232 -16.30 16.24 9.81
N PRO A 233 -16.20 16.82 8.61
CA PRO A 233 -16.65 18.18 8.38
C PRO A 233 -18.16 18.31 8.61
N ASP A 234 -18.59 19.48 9.11
CA ASP A 234 -20.01 19.81 9.20
C ASP A 234 -20.65 19.83 7.80
N GLU A 235 -21.82 19.18 7.65
CA GLU A 235 -22.61 19.12 6.39
C GLU A 235 -23.22 20.47 5.96
#